data_AF-D4L3M8-F1
#
_entry.id   AF-D4L3M8-F1
#
_cell.length_a   1.000
_cell.length_b   1.000
_cell.length_c   1.000
_cell.angle_alpha   90.00
_cell.angle_beta   90.00
_cell.angle_gamma   90.00
#
_symmetry.space_group_name_H-M   'P 1'
#
loop_
_entity.id
_entity.type
_entity.pdbx_description
1 polymer ?
#
loop_
_entity_poly.entity_id
_entity_poly.type
_entity_poly.pdbx_seq_one_letter_code
_entity_poly.pdbx_strand_id
1 'polypeptide(L)'
;MLHREARALAISRLEESARTEEEFANWAFTFTTSFLYYMNYDSLDEQTKNLYRQGMSAFGGISPTYHISLAENAPVIVWNFHSLLVMIQMCFSFMLTDSDCDMKLCKHCGRAFIASRKGNEFCSPKCKNQYNVYKTRAKKKEE
;
A
#
# COMPACT_ATOMS: atom_id res chain seq x y z
N MET A 1 12.58 38.69 26.58
CA MET A 1 12.20 38.87 25.16
C MET A 1 13.14 38.09 24.25
N LEU A 2 14.45 38.37 24.28
CA LEU A 2 15.51 37.66 23.54
C LEU A 2 15.45 36.11 23.59
N HIS A 3 15.14 35.52 24.74
CA HIS A 3 15.11 34.06 24.90
C HIS A 3 13.93 33.37 24.18
N ARG A 4 12.83 34.08 23.95
CA ARG A 4 11.66 33.57 23.19
C ARG A 4 11.90 33.64 21.68
N GLU A 5 12.52 34.73 21.22
CA GLU A 5 12.88 34.92 19.80
C GLU A 5 13.95 33.92 19.36
N ALA A 6 14.99 33.69 20.17
CA ALA A 6 16.00 32.67 19.91
C ALA A 6 15.41 31.25 19.82
N ARG A 7 14.39 30.95 20.65
CA ARG A 7 13.69 29.66 20.63
C ARG A 7 12.81 29.50 19.39
N ALA A 8 12.10 30.56 18.97
CA ALA A 8 11.30 30.54 17.75
C ALA A 8 12.17 30.36 16.49
N LEU A 9 13.33 31.03 16.43
CA LEU A 9 14.29 30.88 15.33
C LEU A 9 14.91 29.48 15.28
N ALA A 10 15.20 28.88 16.43
CA ALA A 10 15.69 27.50 16.49
C ALA A 10 14.65 26.50 15.99
N ILE A 11 13.37 26.68 16.38
CA ILE A 11 12.26 25.84 15.91
C ILE A 11 12.07 26.00 14.40
N SER A 12 12.05 27.21 13.87
CA SER A 12 11.87 27.42 12.43
C SER A 12 13.00 26.79 11.61
N ARG A 13 14.24 26.84 12.09
CA ARG A 13 15.37 26.18 11.42
C ARG A 13 15.31 24.65 11.49
N LEU A 14 14.82 24.09 12.60
CA LEU A 14 14.60 22.65 12.74
C LEU A 14 13.46 22.16 11.83
N GLU A 15 12.39 22.96 11.69
CA GLU A 15 11.29 22.68 10.76
C GLU A 15 11.75 22.77 9.30
N GLU A 16 12.60 23.75 8.98
CA GLU A 16 13.18 23.91 7.65
C GLU A 16 14.14 22.76 7.31
N SER A 17 15.00 22.33 8.25
CA SER A 17 15.87 21.17 8.04
C SER A 17 15.08 19.87 7.88
N ALA A 18 14.07 19.65 8.73
CA ALA A 18 13.19 18.47 8.62
C ALA A 18 12.46 18.44 7.28
N ARG A 19 12.00 19.59 6.77
CA ARG A 19 11.40 19.72 5.45
C ARG A 19 12.38 19.35 4.32
N THR A 20 13.63 19.81 4.40
CA THR A 20 14.64 19.47 3.39
C THR A 20 15.01 17.99 3.37
N GLU A 21 15.05 17.34 4.54
CA GLU A 21 15.27 15.89 4.66
C GLU A 21 14.12 15.10 4.03
N GLU A 22 12.88 15.52 4.31
CA GLU A 22 11.67 14.91 3.74
C GLU A 22 11.61 15.09 2.21
N GLU A 23 11.91 16.29 1.71
CA GLU A 23 11.99 16.56 0.28
C GLU A 23 13.05 15.68 -0.39
N PHE A 24 14.26 15.61 0.18
CA PHE A 24 15.32 14.76 -0.36
C PHE A 24 14.93 13.28 -0.39
N ALA A 25 14.33 12.77 0.69
CA ALA A 25 13.85 11.40 0.75
C ALA A 25 12.78 11.12 -0.33
N ASN A 26 11.86 12.06 -0.56
CA ASN A 26 10.83 11.96 -1.59
C ASN A 26 11.41 11.95 -3.02
N TRP A 27 12.42 12.79 -3.29
CA TRP A 27 13.11 12.81 -4.58
C TRP A 27 13.91 11.53 -4.81
N ALA A 28 14.65 11.05 -3.81
CA ALA A 28 15.41 9.80 -3.87
C ALA A 28 14.50 8.59 -4.08
N PHE A 29 13.36 8.56 -3.38
CA PHE A 29 12.32 7.54 -3.56
C PHE A 29 11.79 7.57 -5.00
N THR A 30 11.31 8.73 -5.47
CA THR A 30 10.76 8.89 -6.83
C THR A 30 11.76 8.47 -7.91
N PHE A 31 13.03 8.84 -7.76
CA PHE A 31 14.08 8.45 -8.69
C PHE A 31 14.29 6.93 -8.72
N THR A 32 14.35 6.30 -7.56
CA THR A 32 14.57 4.84 -7.44
C THR A 32 13.35 4.04 -7.91
N THR A 33 12.14 4.52 -7.63
CA THR A 33 10.89 3.81 -7.91
C THR A 33 10.42 4.03 -9.35
N SER A 34 10.44 5.27 -9.83
CA SER A 34 9.79 5.63 -11.09
C SER A 34 10.79 5.56 -12.24
N PHE A 35 11.96 6.17 -12.07
CA PHE A 35 12.95 6.28 -13.14
C PHE A 35 13.81 5.01 -13.27
N LEU A 36 14.36 4.51 -12.16
CA LEU A 36 15.21 3.33 -12.24
C LEU A 36 14.40 2.04 -12.41
N TYR A 37 13.33 1.86 -11.65
CA TYR A 37 12.58 0.60 -11.64
C TYR A 37 11.52 0.50 -12.75
N TYR A 38 10.57 1.45 -12.84
CA TYR A 38 9.45 1.29 -13.78
C TYR A 38 9.79 1.61 -15.24
N MET A 39 10.57 2.67 -15.52
CA MET A 39 10.91 3.02 -16.91
C MET A 39 11.72 1.94 -17.64
N ASN A 40 12.49 1.15 -16.90
CA ASN A 40 13.35 0.10 -17.45
C ASN A 40 12.87 -1.31 -17.05
N TYR A 41 11.66 -1.46 -16.51
CA TYR A 41 11.24 -2.71 -15.87
C TYR A 41 11.46 -3.96 -16.74
N ASP A 42 11.15 -3.86 -18.03
CA ASP A 42 11.26 -4.98 -18.97
C ASP A 42 12.70 -5.30 -19.39
N SER A 43 13.62 -4.34 -19.28
CA SER A 43 15.04 -4.51 -19.61
C SER A 43 15.91 -4.89 -18.41
N LEU A 44 15.38 -4.81 -17.18
CA LEU A 44 16.09 -5.15 -15.96
C LEU A 44 16.08 -6.66 -15.68
N ASP A 45 17.23 -7.18 -15.27
CA ASP A 45 17.34 -8.52 -14.70
C ASP A 45 16.72 -8.58 -13.29
N GLU A 46 16.47 -9.80 -12.80
CA GLU A 46 15.75 -10.00 -11.52
C GLU A 46 16.57 -9.56 -10.29
N GLN A 47 17.91 -9.60 -10.37
CA GLN A 47 18.77 -9.16 -9.27
C GLN A 47 18.67 -7.63 -9.13
N THR A 48 18.73 -6.91 -10.25
CA THR A 48 18.58 -5.44 -10.25
C THR A 48 17.18 -5.02 -9.81
N LYS A 49 16.13 -5.74 -10.23
CA LYS A 49 14.76 -5.55 -9.73
C LYS A 49 14.67 -5.71 -8.21
N ASN A 50 15.32 -6.73 -7.65
CA ASN A 50 15.33 -6.94 -6.20
C ASN A 50 16.09 -5.85 -5.45
N LEU A 51 17.20 -5.37 -5.99
CA LEU A 51 17.94 -4.24 -5.42
C LEU A 51 17.08 -2.97 -5.35
N TYR A 52 16.34 -2.66 -6.42
CA TYR A 52 15.44 -1.52 -6.43
C TYR A 52 14.27 -1.70 -5.47
N ARG A 53 13.66 -2.89 -5.36
CA ARG A 53 12.64 -3.17 -4.33
C ARG A 53 13.17 -2.97 -2.90
N GLN A 54 14.42 -3.38 -2.64
CA GLN A 54 15.07 -3.14 -1.34
C GLN A 54 15.29 -1.65 -1.09
N GLY A 55 15.76 -0.90 -2.09
CA GLY A 55 15.87 0.56 -2.03
C GLY A 55 14.53 1.22 -1.72
N MET A 56 13.47 0.84 -2.43
CA MET A 56 12.10 1.32 -2.18
C MET A 56 11.67 1.06 -0.74
N SER A 57 11.95 -0.12 -0.19
CA SER A 57 11.61 -0.46 1.19
C SER A 57 12.40 0.35 2.23
N ALA A 58 13.66 0.70 1.95
CA ALA A 58 14.52 1.45 2.86
C ALA A 58 14.05 2.90 3.08
N PHE A 59 13.33 3.48 2.12
CA PHE A 59 12.78 4.84 2.19
C PHE A 59 11.33 4.89 2.72
N GLY A 60 10.92 3.90 3.53
CA GLY A 60 9.55 3.82 4.07
C GLY A 60 8.58 3.02 3.21
N GLY A 61 9.07 2.42 2.12
CA GLY A 61 8.27 1.59 1.24
C GLY A 61 7.21 2.38 0.48
N ILE A 62 6.33 1.63 -0.16
CA ILE A 62 5.14 2.10 -0.89
C ILE A 62 4.05 2.57 0.11
N SER A 63 4.40 2.84 1.38
CA SER A 63 3.41 3.13 2.42
C SER A 63 3.02 4.61 2.36
N PRO A 64 1.72 4.94 2.25
CA PRO A 64 1.30 6.33 2.35
C PRO A 64 1.62 6.89 3.73
N THR A 65 1.96 8.17 3.76
CA THR A 65 2.09 8.93 5.02
C THR A 65 0.73 9.51 5.38
N TYR A 66 0.54 9.82 6.66
CA TYR A 66 -0.69 10.47 7.13
C TYR A 66 -0.36 11.55 8.15
N HIS A 67 -1.24 12.54 8.25
CA HIS A 67 -1.23 13.51 9.33
C HIS A 67 -2.64 13.77 9.83
N ILE A 68 -2.75 14.23 11.09
CA ILE A 68 -4.03 14.60 11.69
C ILE A 68 -4.24 16.10 11.44
N SER A 69 -5.35 16.42 10.78
CA SER A 69 -5.81 17.79 10.51
C SER A 69 -7.10 18.06 11.28
N LEU A 70 -7.39 19.32 11.61
CA LEU A 70 -8.68 19.71 12.17
C LEU A 70 -9.56 20.23 11.03
N ALA A 71 -10.59 19.46 10.66
CA ALA A 71 -11.58 19.89 9.67
C ALA A 71 -12.91 20.18 10.38
N GLU A 72 -13.47 21.37 10.11
CA GLU A 72 -14.69 21.94 10.69
C GLU A 72 -14.73 21.95 12.22
N ASN A 73 -14.87 20.80 12.88
CA ASN A 73 -14.82 20.64 14.34
C ASN A 73 -14.34 19.24 14.80
N ALA A 74 -13.69 18.46 13.93
CA ALA A 74 -13.24 17.11 14.27
C ALA A 74 -11.83 16.81 13.72
N PRO A 75 -11.03 15.99 14.43
CA PRO A 75 -9.77 15.50 13.89
C PRO A 75 -10.05 14.56 12.71
N VAL A 76 -9.44 14.86 11.57
CA VAL A 76 -9.51 14.07 10.34
C VAL A 76 -8.11 13.55 10.00
N ILE A 77 -8.05 12.29 9.59
CA ILE A 77 -6.82 11.70 9.06
C ILE A 77 -6.70 12.08 7.59
N VAL A 78 -5.66 12.84 7.26
CA VAL A 78 -5.33 13.21 5.88
C VAL A 78 -4.23 12.29 5.39
N TRP A 79 -4.54 11.50 4.36
CA TRP A 79 -3.61 10.58 3.72
C TRP A 79 -2.85 11.28 2.59
N ASN A 80 -1.52 11.19 2.64
CA ASN A 80 -0.62 11.71 1.61
C ASN A 80 -0.07 10.53 0.81
N PHE A 81 -0.47 10.45 -0.45
CA PHE A 81 0.01 9.43 -1.39
C PHE A 81 1.05 10.04 -2.33
N HIS A 82 2.20 9.38 -2.45
CA HIS A 82 3.23 9.77 -3.42
C HIS A 82 2.92 9.25 -4.85
N SER A 83 1.87 8.45 -5.03
CA SER A 83 1.43 7.93 -6.33
C SER A 83 -0.02 7.47 -6.31
N LEU A 84 -0.70 7.69 -7.44
CA LEU A 84 -2.06 7.21 -7.69
C LEU A 84 -2.16 5.68 -7.55
N LEU A 85 -1.11 4.95 -7.94
CA LEU A 85 -1.07 3.48 -7.83
C LEU A 85 -1.19 3.03 -6.37
N VAL A 86 -0.50 3.71 -5.46
CA VAL A 86 -0.52 3.39 -4.02
C VAL A 86 -1.88 3.68 -3.42
N MET A 87 -2.46 4.82 -3.79
CA MET A 87 -3.83 5.17 -3.41
C MET A 87 -4.81 4.07 -3.83
N ILE A 88 -4.73 3.63 -5.09
CA ILE A 88 -5.57 2.55 -5.62
C ILE A 88 -5.32 1.24 -4.86
N GLN A 89 -4.07 0.85 -4.63
CA GLN A 89 -3.71 -0.37 -3.89
C GLN A 89 -4.24 -0.37 -2.44
N MET A 90 -4.19 0.78 -1.77
CA MET A 90 -4.73 0.93 -0.42
C MET A 90 -6.26 0.86 -0.41
N CYS A 91 -6.94 1.51 -1.36
CA CYS A 91 -8.39 1.37 -1.54
C CYS A 91 -8.79 -0.09 -1.78
N PHE A 92 -8.06 -0.83 -2.63
CA PHE A 92 -8.29 -2.26 -2.82
C PHE A 92 -8.09 -3.06 -1.54
N SER A 93 -7.08 -2.72 -0.73
CA SER A 93 -6.81 -3.41 0.55
C SER A 93 -7.95 -3.23 1.54
N PHE A 94 -8.52 -2.02 1.65
CA PHE A 94 -9.73 -1.80 2.45
C PHE A 94 -10.93 -2.54 1.88
N MET A 95 -11.16 -2.46 0.57
CA MET A 95 -12.27 -3.16 -0.06
C MET A 95 -12.19 -4.69 0.06
N LEU A 96 -10.98 -5.27 0.12
CA LEU A 96 -10.79 -6.70 0.30
C LEU A 96 -10.89 -7.17 1.75
N THR A 97 -10.66 -6.27 2.72
CA THR A 97 -10.73 -6.57 4.15
C THR A 97 -12.10 -6.23 4.75
N ASP A 98 -12.86 -5.36 4.10
CA ASP A 98 -14.24 -5.04 4.47
C ASP A 98 -15.19 -6.20 4.13
N SER A 99 -15.82 -6.77 5.16
CA SER A 99 -16.77 -7.87 5.02
C SER A 99 -18.05 -7.48 4.28
N ASP A 100 -18.41 -6.19 4.29
CA ASP A 100 -19.60 -5.67 3.63
C ASP A 100 -19.36 -5.28 2.17
N CYS A 101 -18.10 -5.25 1.73
CA CYS A 101 -17.76 -5.02 0.34
C CYS A 101 -18.06 -6.26 -0.53
N ASP A 102 -18.61 -6.02 -1.73
CA ASP A 102 -18.85 -7.07 -2.70
C ASP A 102 -17.55 -7.59 -3.34
N MET A 103 -16.44 -6.87 -3.26
CA MET A 103 -15.17 -7.32 -3.80
C MET A 103 -14.47 -8.32 -2.86
N LYS A 104 -14.16 -9.51 -3.35
CA LYS A 104 -13.62 -10.63 -2.53
C LYS A 104 -12.49 -11.37 -3.25
N LEU A 105 -11.69 -12.10 -2.47
CA LEU A 105 -10.72 -13.06 -3.01
C LEU A 105 -11.35 -14.45 -3.12
N CYS A 106 -11.20 -15.09 -4.27
CA CYS A 106 -11.68 -16.45 -4.48
C CYS A 106 -10.90 -17.45 -3.60
N LYS A 107 -11.60 -18.24 -2.78
CA LYS A 107 -10.97 -19.25 -1.90
C LYS A 107 -10.19 -20.35 -2.63
N HIS A 108 -10.43 -20.55 -3.92
CA HIS A 108 -9.66 -21.50 -4.71
C HIS A 108 -8.41 -20.87 -5.33
N CYS A 109 -8.57 -19.81 -6.13
CA CYS A 109 -7.52 -19.32 -7.01
C CYS A 109 -6.89 -18.00 -6.56
N GLY A 110 -7.38 -17.40 -5.47
CA GLY A 110 -6.87 -16.14 -4.94
C GLY A 110 -7.17 -14.90 -5.78
N ARG A 111 -7.89 -15.04 -6.91
CA ARG A 111 -8.24 -13.90 -7.77
C ARG A 111 -9.31 -13.02 -7.11
N ALA A 112 -9.12 -11.70 -7.16
CA ALA A 112 -10.14 -10.73 -6.80
C ALA A 112 -11.33 -10.77 -7.79
N PHE A 113 -12.56 -10.71 -7.26
CA PHE A 113 -13.79 -10.69 -8.05
C PHE A 113 -14.89 -9.91 -7.33
N ILE A 114 -15.86 -9.39 -8.07
CA ILE A 114 -17.07 -8.79 -7.49
C ILE A 114 -18.11 -9.88 -7.29
N ALA A 115 -18.53 -10.09 -6.05
CA ALA A 115 -19.55 -11.05 -5.67
C ALA A 115 -20.93 -10.54 -6.12
N SER A 116 -21.61 -11.33 -6.95
CA SER A 116 -22.97 -11.01 -7.39
C SER A 116 -24.03 -11.12 -6.28
N ARG A 117 -23.70 -11.75 -5.15
CA ARG A 117 -24.59 -11.98 -4.01
C ARG A 117 -23.78 -11.97 -2.71
N LYS A 118 -24.37 -11.48 -1.62
CA LYS A 118 -23.81 -11.60 -0.27
C LYS A 118 -23.53 -13.08 0.04
N GLY A 119 -22.30 -13.38 0.44
CA GLY A 119 -21.82 -14.73 0.76
C GLY A 119 -21.19 -15.53 -0.39
N ASN A 120 -21.08 -14.99 -1.61
CA ASN A 120 -20.31 -15.66 -2.66
C ASN A 120 -18.80 -15.65 -2.33
N GLU A 121 -18.18 -16.83 -2.25
CA GLU A 121 -16.77 -17.00 -1.88
C GLU A 121 -15.87 -17.44 -3.05
N PHE A 122 -16.46 -17.65 -4.23
CA PHE A 122 -15.77 -18.17 -5.41
C PHE A 122 -16.10 -17.31 -6.63
N CYS A 123 -15.07 -17.02 -7.44
CA CYS A 123 -15.23 -16.22 -8.66
C CYS A 123 -16.00 -16.94 -9.78
N SER A 124 -16.19 -18.27 -9.68
CA SER A 124 -16.96 -19.05 -10.64
C SER A 124 -17.46 -20.38 -10.06
N PRO A 125 -18.52 -20.98 -10.63
CA PRO A 125 -18.96 -22.33 -10.28
C PRO A 125 -17.85 -23.38 -10.44
N LYS A 126 -16.98 -23.21 -11.45
CA LYS A 126 -15.82 -24.08 -11.68
C LYS A 126 -14.86 -24.06 -10.48
N CYS A 127 -14.51 -22.87 -9.99
CA CYS A 127 -13.66 -22.73 -8.81
C CYS A 127 -14.29 -23.34 -7.56
N LYS A 128 -15.61 -23.19 -7.37
CA LYS A 128 -16.33 -23.83 -6.25
C LYS A 128 -16.23 -25.36 -6.30
N ASN A 129 -16.47 -25.94 -7.47
CA ASN A 129 -16.44 -27.39 -7.64
C ASN A 129 -15.03 -27.97 -7.43
N GLN A 130 -14.00 -27.36 -8.04
CA GLN A 130 -12.62 -27.81 -7.88
C GLN A 130 -12.15 -27.70 -6.42
N TYR A 131 -12.47 -26.60 -5.74
CA TYR A 131 -12.16 -26.45 -4.31
C TYR A 131 -12.78 -27.56 -3.47
N ASN A 132 -14.05 -27.88 -3.68
CA ASN A 132 -14.74 -28.94 -2.94
C ASN A 132 -14.13 -30.32 -3.21
N VAL A 133 -13.73 -30.60 -4.46
CA VAL A 133 -13.03 -31.85 -4.81
C VAL A 133 -11.70 -31.96 -4.08
N TYR A 134 -10.88 -30.91 -4.09
CA TYR A 134 -9.59 -30.91 -3.39
C TYR A 134 -9.75 -31.05 -1.88
N LYS A 135 -10.69 -30.30 -1.29
CA LYS A 135 -11.01 -30.39 0.15
C LYS A 135 -11.44 -31.81 0.56
N THR A 136 -12.28 -32.46 -0.24
CA THR A 136 -12.75 -33.83 0.05
C THR A 136 -11.65 -34.86 -0.09
N ARG A 137 -10.78 -34.72 -1.11
CA ARG A 137 -9.64 -35.61 -1.33
C ARG A 137 -8.57 -35.48 -0.24
N ALA A 138 -8.37 -34.27 0.28
CA ALA A 138 -7.45 -34.03 1.41
C ALA A 138 -7.92 -34.79 2.65
N LYS A 139 -9.20 -34.68 3.03
CA LYS A 139 -9.78 -35.41 4.16
C LYS A 139 -9.62 -36.93 4.05
N LYS A 140 -9.83 -37.51 2.86
CA LYS A 140 -9.66 -38.96 2.62
C LYS A 140 -8.23 -39.47 2.74
N LYS A 141 -7.22 -38.58 2.75
CA LYS A 141 -5.81 -38.96 2.96
C LYS A 141 -5.40 -38.87 4.43
N GLU A 142 -6.21 -38.22 5.26
CA GLU A 142 -5.97 -38.05 6.70
C GLU A 142 -6.65 -39.15 7.53
N GLU A 143 -7.55 -39.93 6.92
CA GLU A 143 -8.12 -41.20 7.43
C GLU A 143 -7.31 -42.39 6.93
#